data_AF-A0A4Z0EJ65-F1
#
_entry.id   AF-A0A4Z0EJ65-F1
#
_cell.length_a   1.000
_cell.length_b   1.000
_cell.length_c   1.000
_cell.angle_alpha   90.00
_cell.angle_beta   90.00
_cell.angle_gamma   90.00
#
_symmetry.space_group_name_H-M   'P 1'
#
loop_
_entity.id
_entity.type
_entity.pdbx_description
1 polymer ?
#
loop_
_entity_poly.entity_id
_entity_poly.type
_entity_poly.pdbx_seq_one_letter_code
_entity_poly.pdbx_strand_id
1 'polypeptide(L)'
;MQTQAPKEQVRPCAPFLKKESPRLIPYAGSPRNMRRKAGLPSAPKKQPPRQRRQLTAELRQWFAAEIAVWPDDPKLPLSWENVVAKGYATYYWTWSRSGLARIPEIAAAFAKRTAELSAGRNRMPRYPERADEKRTRARLLATIADLQAENEKLTRRLRVWQKSAHSRNITVEMLDEAWDEIDRGQTDLELRAKKGLPMPQHVPRQPTKK
;
A
#
# COMPACT_ATOMS: atom_id res chain seq x y z
N MET A 1 -28.59 -17.57 -51.50
CA MET A 1 -28.17 -16.94 -50.23
C MET A 1 -26.66 -16.79 -50.26
N GLN A 2 -26.14 -15.68 -50.81
CA GLN A 2 -24.68 -15.43 -50.91
C GLN A 2 -24.21 -14.63 -49.71
N THR A 3 -23.34 -15.21 -48.90
CA THR A 3 -22.65 -14.56 -47.77
C THR A 3 -21.40 -13.84 -48.26
N GLN A 4 -21.36 -12.51 -48.14
CA GLN A 4 -20.17 -11.72 -48.40
C GLN A 4 -19.33 -11.57 -47.12
N ALA A 5 -18.03 -11.84 -47.24
CA ALA A 5 -17.04 -11.73 -46.16
C ALA A 5 -16.67 -10.25 -45.88
N PRO A 6 -16.36 -9.89 -44.61
CA PRO A 6 -15.99 -8.52 -44.26
C PRO A 6 -14.57 -8.17 -44.72
N LYS A 7 -14.44 -7.02 -45.40
CA LYS A 7 -13.18 -6.43 -45.85
C LYS A 7 -12.39 -5.89 -44.65
N GLU A 8 -11.17 -6.38 -44.50
CA GLU A 8 -10.19 -5.97 -43.51
C GLU A 8 -9.65 -4.56 -43.86
N GLN A 9 -9.97 -3.55 -43.04
CA GLN A 9 -9.45 -2.19 -43.22
C GLN A 9 -8.06 -2.08 -42.58
N VAL A 10 -7.02 -2.11 -43.42
CA VAL A 10 -5.65 -1.78 -43.03
C VAL A 10 -5.58 -0.31 -42.64
N ARG A 11 -5.27 -0.03 -41.37
CA ARG A 11 -5.04 1.34 -40.88
C ARG A 11 -3.68 1.84 -41.37
N PRO A 12 -3.58 3.05 -41.93
CA PRO A 12 -2.28 3.63 -42.29
C PRO A 12 -1.45 3.95 -41.04
N CYS A 13 -0.22 3.43 -41.00
CA CYS A 13 0.80 3.81 -40.03
C CYS A 13 1.13 5.31 -40.20
N ALA A 14 1.02 6.08 -39.12
CA ALA A 14 1.48 7.47 -39.10
C ALA A 14 3.00 7.52 -39.30
N PRO A 15 3.53 8.45 -40.12
CA PRO A 15 4.97 8.61 -40.29
C PRO A 15 5.59 9.14 -39.00
N PHE A 16 6.60 8.43 -38.51
CA PHE A 16 7.42 8.85 -37.38
C PHE A 16 8.11 10.19 -37.69
N LEU A 17 7.66 11.27 -37.05
CA LEU A 17 8.36 12.54 -36.99
C LEU A 17 9.69 12.35 -36.26
N LYS A 18 10.79 12.32 -37.02
CA LYS A 18 12.15 12.37 -36.47
C LYS A 18 12.29 13.68 -35.71
N LYS A 19 12.46 13.61 -34.39
CA LYS A 19 12.83 14.77 -33.56
C LYS A 19 14.23 15.21 -33.97
N GLU A 20 14.30 16.24 -34.79
CA GLU A 20 15.56 16.97 -34.99
C GLU A 20 15.93 17.63 -33.66
N SER A 21 17.06 17.21 -33.10
CA SER A 21 17.66 17.83 -31.93
C SER A 21 18.00 19.30 -32.24
N PRO A 22 17.69 20.26 -31.36
CA PRO A 22 17.97 21.67 -31.60
C PRO A 22 19.47 21.87 -31.80
N ARG A 23 19.87 22.32 -32.99
CA ARG A 23 21.24 22.78 -33.22
C ARG A 23 21.44 24.06 -32.40
N LEU A 24 22.32 24.01 -31.41
CA LEU A 24 22.80 25.21 -30.71
C LEU A 24 23.53 26.07 -31.73
N ILE A 25 22.96 27.23 -32.05
CA ILE A 25 23.64 28.28 -32.80
C ILE A 25 24.54 29.03 -31.81
N PRO A 26 25.87 29.09 -32.00
CA PRO A 26 26.71 29.97 -31.20
C PRO A 26 26.39 31.42 -31.55
N TYR A 27 26.04 32.22 -30.55
CA TYR A 27 25.77 33.64 -30.69
C TYR A 27 27.08 34.35 -31.08
N ALA A 28 27.08 35.02 -32.23
CA ALA A 28 28.21 35.82 -32.69
C ALA A 28 28.36 37.05 -31.76
N GLY A 29 29.54 37.20 -31.15
CA GLY A 29 29.94 38.47 -30.53
C GLY A 29 30.18 38.49 -29.02
N SER A 30 30.33 37.36 -28.31
CA SER A 30 30.75 37.43 -26.90
C SER A 30 32.25 37.15 -26.74
N PRO A 31 33.07 38.16 -26.37
CA PRO A 31 34.50 37.98 -26.12
C PRO A 31 34.74 37.09 -24.90
N ARG A 32 35.86 36.36 -24.97
CA ARG A 32 36.48 35.58 -23.89
C ARG A 32 36.57 36.41 -22.60
N ASN A 33 35.60 36.26 -21.71
CA ASN A 33 35.79 36.56 -20.30
C ASN A 33 35.31 35.36 -19.51
N MET A 34 36.29 34.62 -18.98
CA MET A 34 36.07 33.55 -18.02
C MET A 34 35.46 34.12 -16.76
N ARG A 35 34.13 34.25 -16.75
CA ARG A 35 33.38 34.46 -15.51
C ARG A 35 33.41 33.12 -14.77
N ARG A 36 34.32 32.98 -13.81
CA ARG A 36 34.25 31.96 -12.76
C ARG A 36 32.82 32.02 -12.22
N LYS A 37 32.00 31.01 -12.53
CA LYS A 37 30.68 30.88 -11.94
C LYS A 37 30.90 30.68 -10.44
N ALA A 38 30.69 31.74 -9.68
CA ALA A 38 30.41 31.65 -8.26
C ALA A 38 29.34 30.57 -8.06
N GLY A 39 29.57 29.71 -7.07
CA GLY A 39 28.91 28.42 -6.91
C GLY A 39 27.42 28.47 -7.23
N LEU A 40 26.99 27.63 -8.18
CA LEU A 40 25.59 27.24 -8.24
C LEU A 40 25.22 26.69 -6.85
N PRO A 41 24.07 27.04 -6.27
CA PRO A 41 23.57 26.35 -5.10
C PRO A 41 23.55 24.86 -5.45
N SER A 42 24.23 24.06 -4.61
CA SER A 42 24.25 22.61 -4.74
C SER A 42 22.84 22.15 -5.06
N ALA A 43 22.67 21.47 -6.21
CA ALA A 43 21.40 20.87 -6.59
C ALA A 43 20.80 20.20 -5.34
N PRO A 44 19.51 20.41 -5.02
CA PRO A 44 18.90 19.88 -3.81
C PRO A 44 19.26 18.41 -3.74
N LYS A 45 19.95 18.01 -2.65
CA LYS A 45 20.39 16.64 -2.41
C LYS A 45 19.23 15.73 -2.81
N LYS A 46 19.41 14.96 -3.88
CA LYS A 46 18.39 14.00 -4.34
C LYS A 46 18.06 13.17 -3.12
N GLN A 47 16.85 13.36 -2.57
CA GLN A 47 16.39 12.53 -1.47
C GLN A 47 16.58 11.08 -1.94
N PRO A 48 17.14 10.20 -1.09
CA PRO A 48 17.26 8.80 -1.46
C PRO A 48 15.88 8.34 -1.95
N PRO A 49 15.80 7.56 -3.04
CA PRO A 49 14.52 7.13 -3.58
C PRO A 49 13.76 6.48 -2.44
N ARG A 50 12.67 7.13 -1.99
CA ARG A 50 11.81 6.62 -0.92
C ARG A 50 11.53 5.17 -1.28
N GLN A 51 12.01 4.24 -0.46
CA GLN A 51 11.81 2.81 -0.69
C GLN A 51 10.32 2.62 -0.96
N ARG A 52 9.99 2.12 -2.15
CA ARG A 52 8.61 1.85 -2.53
C ARG A 52 8.13 0.71 -1.64
N ARG A 53 7.49 1.05 -0.51
CA ARG A 53 6.86 0.07 0.36
C ARG A 53 5.87 -0.74 -0.49
N GLN A 54 6.01 -2.05 -0.44
CA GLN A 54 5.06 -2.93 -1.11
C GLN A 54 3.69 -2.76 -0.47
N LEU A 55 2.64 -2.82 -1.29
CA LEU A 55 1.27 -2.81 -0.79
C LEU A 55 1.02 -4.12 -0.02
N THR A 56 0.84 -4.03 1.29
CA THR A 56 0.42 -5.15 2.14
C THR A 56 -0.98 -5.64 1.73
N ALA A 57 -1.34 -6.87 2.10
CA ALA A 57 -2.65 -7.43 1.78
C ALA A 57 -3.80 -6.59 2.34
N GLU A 58 -3.66 -6.11 3.57
CA GLU A 58 -4.64 -5.24 4.24
C GLU A 58 -4.88 -3.95 3.46
N LEU A 59 -3.81 -3.30 2.97
CA LEU A 59 -3.93 -2.08 2.18
C LEU A 59 -4.62 -2.34 0.83
N ARG A 60 -4.36 -3.50 0.20
CA ARG A 60 -5.04 -3.89 -1.06
C ARG A 60 -6.54 -4.05 -0.84
N GLN A 61 -6.91 -4.76 0.22
CA GLN A 61 -8.30 -4.95 0.60
C GLN A 61 -8.99 -3.64 0.94
N TRP A 62 -8.30 -2.74 1.67
CA TRP A 62 -8.81 -1.41 1.96
C TRP A 62 -9.11 -0.62 0.68
N PHE A 63 -8.17 -0.56 -0.27
CA PHE A 63 -8.40 0.13 -1.56
C PHE A 63 -9.56 -0.47 -2.33
N ALA A 64 -9.65 -1.81 -2.41
CA ALA A 64 -10.75 -2.48 -3.11
C ALA A 64 -12.11 -2.19 -2.46
N ALA A 65 -12.19 -2.23 -1.13
CA ALA A 65 -13.40 -1.89 -0.38
C ALA A 65 -13.79 -0.41 -0.54
N GLU A 66 -12.82 0.49 -0.53
CA GLU A 66 -13.03 1.92 -0.72
C GLU A 66 -13.59 2.24 -2.11
N ILE A 67 -13.03 1.61 -3.14
CA ILE A 67 -13.51 1.74 -4.52
C ILE A 67 -14.93 1.17 -4.67
N ALA A 68 -15.24 0.05 -4.03
CA ALA A 68 -16.56 -0.56 -4.11
C ALA A 68 -17.69 0.34 -3.57
N VAL A 69 -17.38 1.20 -2.60
CA VAL A 69 -18.33 2.12 -1.96
C VAL A 69 -18.19 3.56 -2.50
N TRP A 70 -17.41 3.77 -3.57
CA TRP A 70 -17.15 5.11 -4.09
C TRP A 70 -18.45 5.85 -4.44
N PRO A 71 -18.71 7.06 -3.90
CA PRO A 71 -19.98 7.76 -4.09
C PRO A 71 -20.25 8.07 -5.56
N ASP A 72 -21.51 8.12 -5.95
CA ASP A 72 -21.92 8.53 -7.32
C ASP A 72 -22.04 10.06 -7.41
N ASP A 73 -20.98 10.74 -6.98
CA ASP A 73 -20.93 12.21 -6.93
C ASP A 73 -20.26 12.78 -8.18
N PRO A 74 -20.93 13.68 -8.93
CA PRO A 74 -20.33 14.32 -10.09
C PRO A 74 -19.14 15.23 -9.73
N LYS A 75 -19.09 15.72 -8.48
CA LYS A 75 -17.99 16.54 -7.95
C LYS A 75 -16.74 15.70 -7.65
N LEU A 76 -16.91 14.41 -7.37
CA LEU A 76 -15.81 13.51 -7.02
C LEU A 76 -15.88 12.23 -7.87
N PRO A 77 -15.66 12.34 -9.19
CA PRO A 77 -15.76 11.20 -10.08
C PRO A 77 -14.78 10.09 -9.68
N LEU A 78 -15.16 8.84 -9.91
CA LEU A 78 -14.25 7.71 -9.71
C LEU A 78 -13.08 7.82 -10.72
N SER A 79 -11.95 8.35 -10.25
CA SER A 79 -10.71 8.48 -10.99
C SER A 79 -9.56 7.89 -10.17
N TRP A 80 -8.52 7.40 -10.85
CA TRP A 80 -7.33 6.91 -10.15
C TRP A 80 -6.66 7.99 -9.30
N GLU A 81 -6.73 9.24 -9.73
CA GLU A 81 -6.18 10.39 -8.98
C GLU A 81 -6.92 10.58 -7.66
N ASN A 82 -8.25 10.48 -7.67
CA ASN A 82 -9.06 10.62 -6.47
C ASN A 82 -8.86 9.43 -5.52
N VAL A 83 -8.73 8.21 -6.06
CA VAL A 83 -8.39 7.01 -5.26
C VAL A 83 -7.02 7.18 -4.58
N VAL A 84 -6.02 7.66 -5.30
CA VAL A 84 -4.68 7.92 -4.74
C VAL A 84 -4.74 9.03 -3.69
N ALA A 85 -5.46 10.12 -3.95
CA ALA A 85 -5.62 11.23 -3.01
C ALA A 85 -6.29 10.77 -1.70
N LYS A 86 -7.34 9.94 -1.79
CA LYS A 86 -8.03 9.38 -0.63
C LYS A 86 -7.14 8.43 0.18
N GLY A 87 -6.35 7.60 -0.51
CA GLY A 87 -5.30 6.82 0.14
C GLY A 87 -4.32 7.72 0.89
N TYR A 88 -3.81 8.78 0.23
CA TYR A 88 -2.83 9.69 0.82
C TYR A 88 -3.38 10.37 2.08
N ALA A 89 -4.64 10.80 2.06
CA ALA A 89 -5.29 11.40 3.22
C ALA A 89 -5.38 10.43 4.42
N THR A 90 -5.50 9.13 4.18
CA THR A 90 -5.71 8.12 5.23
C THR A 90 -4.39 7.62 5.82
N TYR A 91 -3.39 7.38 4.97
CA TYR A 91 -2.15 6.71 5.37
C TYR A 91 -0.88 7.58 5.19
N TYR A 92 -1.05 8.84 4.75
CA TYR A 92 0.04 9.79 4.51
C TYR A 92 1.13 9.29 3.54
N TRP A 93 0.77 8.36 2.66
CA TRP A 93 1.67 7.73 1.69
C TRP A 93 1.23 8.01 0.26
N THR A 94 2.21 8.20 -0.64
CA THR A 94 1.95 8.43 -2.07
C THR A 94 2.09 7.14 -2.86
N TRP A 95 1.00 6.74 -3.53
CA TRP A 95 1.00 5.62 -4.46
C TRP A 95 0.92 6.10 -5.90
N SER A 96 1.56 5.36 -6.81
CA SER A 96 1.40 5.62 -8.23
C SER A 96 0.16 4.92 -8.76
N ARG A 97 -0.59 5.59 -9.66
CA ARG A 97 -1.71 5.01 -10.42
C ARG A 97 -1.35 3.63 -11.01
N SER A 98 -0.21 3.53 -11.67
CA SER A 98 0.24 2.28 -12.30
C SER A 98 0.55 1.17 -11.29
N GLY A 99 0.96 1.53 -10.07
CA GLY A 99 1.18 0.58 -8.98
C GLY A 99 -0.13 -0.03 -8.48
N LEU A 100 -1.17 0.79 -8.30
CA LEU A 100 -2.49 0.32 -7.89
C LEU A 100 -3.19 -0.47 -9.00
N ALA A 101 -3.11 0.00 -10.26
CA ALA A 101 -3.76 -0.65 -11.39
C ALA A 101 -3.16 -2.04 -11.77
N ARG A 102 -1.93 -2.34 -11.35
CA ARG A 102 -1.31 -3.66 -11.55
C ARG A 102 -1.83 -4.72 -10.57
N ILE A 103 -2.46 -4.30 -9.47
CA ILE A 103 -2.95 -5.22 -8.45
C ILE A 103 -4.33 -5.71 -8.89
N PRO A 104 -4.54 -7.03 -9.06
CA PRO A 104 -5.75 -7.55 -9.68
C PRO A 104 -7.01 -7.23 -8.88
N GLU A 105 -6.95 -7.29 -7.55
CA GLU A 105 -8.08 -6.99 -6.67
C GLU A 105 -8.56 -5.55 -6.82
N ILE A 106 -7.63 -4.59 -6.82
CA ILE A 106 -7.94 -3.16 -6.92
C ILE A 106 -8.43 -2.84 -8.33
N ALA A 107 -7.78 -3.39 -9.35
CA ALA A 107 -8.18 -3.21 -10.75
C ALA A 107 -9.58 -3.79 -11.01
N ALA A 108 -9.88 -4.97 -10.47
CA ALA A 108 -11.20 -5.60 -10.58
C ALA A 108 -12.28 -4.77 -9.88
N ALA A 109 -12.01 -4.28 -8.65
CA ALA A 109 -12.92 -3.40 -7.94
C ALA A 109 -13.18 -2.09 -8.72
N PHE A 110 -12.14 -1.50 -9.30
CA PHE A 110 -12.24 -0.28 -10.11
C PHE A 110 -13.06 -0.49 -11.37
N ALA A 111 -12.80 -1.58 -12.11
CA ALA A 111 -13.56 -1.92 -13.31
C ALA A 111 -15.03 -2.20 -12.98
N LYS A 112 -15.29 -3.00 -11.94
CA LYS A 112 -16.65 -3.31 -11.47
C LYS A 112 -17.41 -2.04 -11.10
N ARG A 113 -16.81 -1.17 -10.29
CA ARG A 113 -17.47 0.07 -9.87
C ARG A 113 -17.70 1.03 -11.04
N THR A 114 -16.73 1.15 -11.94
CA THR A 114 -16.88 1.97 -13.15
C THR A 114 -18.05 1.48 -14.01
N ALA A 115 -18.21 0.16 -14.14
CA ALA A 115 -19.35 -0.44 -14.84
C ALA A 115 -20.69 -0.20 -14.13
N GLU A 116 -20.73 -0.28 -12.79
CA GLU A 116 -21.92 0.04 -12.00
C GLU A 116 -22.33 1.52 -12.17
N LEU A 117 -21.35 2.44 -12.09
CA LEU A 117 -21.59 3.86 -12.28
C LEU A 117 -22.00 4.19 -13.72
N SER A 118 -21.42 3.52 -14.73
CA SER A 118 -21.81 3.73 -16.12
C SER A 118 -23.19 3.15 -16.44
N ALA A 119 -23.55 2.00 -15.86
CA ALA A 119 -24.89 1.43 -15.97
C ALA A 119 -25.96 2.28 -15.25
N GLY A 120 -25.57 2.92 -14.13
CA GLY A 120 -26.42 3.83 -13.35
C GLY A 120 -26.67 5.19 -14.01
N ARG A 121 -25.81 5.64 -14.94
CA ARG A 121 -26.01 6.94 -15.64
C ARG A 121 -27.34 7.04 -16.40
N ASN A 122 -27.92 5.92 -16.81
CA ASN A 122 -29.24 5.88 -17.47
C ASN A 122 -30.41 5.71 -16.49
N ARG A 123 -30.14 5.48 -15.20
CA ARG A 123 -31.13 5.35 -14.12
C ARG A 123 -30.60 6.06 -12.89
N MET A 124 -30.64 7.40 -12.89
CA MET A 124 -30.36 8.15 -11.66
C MET A 124 -31.31 7.65 -10.56
N PRO A 125 -30.78 7.16 -9.43
CA PRO A 125 -31.62 6.84 -8.29
C PRO A 125 -32.43 8.07 -7.93
N ARG A 126 -33.72 7.90 -7.64
CA ARG A 126 -34.60 9.01 -7.21
C ARG A 126 -34.03 9.77 -6.00
N TYR A 127 -33.17 9.10 -5.20
CA TYR A 127 -32.43 9.66 -4.07
C TYR A 127 -31.00 9.07 -4.04
N PRO A 128 -29.98 9.75 -4.58
CA PRO A 128 -28.60 9.24 -4.63
C PRO A 128 -27.98 9.08 -3.23
N GLU A 129 -28.25 10.02 -2.32
CA GLU A 129 -27.75 9.99 -0.93
C GLU A 129 -28.11 8.69 -0.20
N ARG A 130 -29.37 8.23 -0.33
CA ARG A 130 -29.83 6.97 0.27
C ARG A 130 -29.11 5.73 -0.28
N ALA A 131 -28.72 5.75 -1.54
CA ALA A 131 -28.01 4.63 -2.14
C ALA A 131 -26.58 4.54 -1.58
N ASP A 132 -25.94 5.69 -1.37
CA ASP A 132 -24.60 5.76 -0.77
C ASP A 132 -24.64 5.41 0.73
N GLU A 133 -25.63 5.89 1.48
CA GLU A 133 -25.90 5.47 2.86
C GLU A 133 -26.07 3.96 2.99
N LYS A 134 -26.78 3.33 2.06
CA LYS A 134 -26.98 1.87 2.09
C LYS A 134 -25.65 1.12 1.90
N ARG A 135 -24.76 1.63 1.03
CA ARG A 135 -23.45 1.02 0.77
C ARG A 135 -22.49 1.22 1.93
N THR A 136 -22.44 2.43 2.50
CA THR A 136 -21.62 2.72 3.69
C THR A 136 -22.10 1.90 4.88
N ARG A 137 -23.41 1.80 5.10
CA ARG A 137 -23.99 0.93 6.14
C ARG A 137 -23.59 -0.53 5.95
N ALA A 138 -23.68 -1.06 4.72
CA ALA A 138 -23.27 -2.44 4.45
C ALA A 138 -21.79 -2.68 4.76
N ARG A 139 -20.90 -1.74 4.42
CA ARG A 139 -19.48 -1.80 4.77
C ARG A 139 -19.27 -1.81 6.28
N LEU A 140 -19.90 -0.88 7.00
CA LEU A 140 -19.77 -0.79 8.45
C LEU A 140 -20.25 -2.07 9.14
N LEU A 141 -21.35 -2.66 8.68
CA LEU A 141 -21.83 -3.94 9.20
C LEU A 141 -20.85 -5.09 8.93
N ALA A 142 -20.22 -5.13 7.75
CA ALA A 142 -19.18 -6.12 7.46
C ALA A 142 -17.97 -5.94 8.39
N THR A 143 -17.50 -4.70 8.60
CA THR A 143 -16.40 -4.42 9.53
C THR A 143 -16.74 -4.80 10.96
N ILE A 144 -17.97 -4.55 11.42
CA ILE A 144 -18.43 -4.99 12.75
C ILE A 144 -18.36 -6.51 12.86
N ALA A 145 -18.81 -7.25 11.85
CA ALA A 145 -18.76 -8.71 11.85
C ALA A 145 -17.32 -9.25 11.89
N ASP A 146 -16.41 -8.66 11.10
CA ASP A 146 -14.99 -9.04 11.09
C ASP A 146 -14.34 -8.80 12.47
N LEU A 147 -14.58 -7.63 13.06
CA LEU A 147 -14.07 -7.29 14.40
C LEU A 147 -14.64 -8.20 15.50
N GLN A 148 -15.91 -8.60 15.39
CA GLN A 148 -16.51 -9.58 16.29
C GLN A 148 -15.82 -10.94 16.18
N ALA A 149 -15.54 -11.42 14.96
CA ALA A 149 -14.82 -12.67 14.74
C ALA A 149 -13.38 -12.63 15.29
N GLU A 150 -12.68 -11.49 15.17
CA GLU A 150 -11.37 -11.29 15.77
C GLU A 150 -11.42 -11.30 17.30
N ASN A 151 -12.38 -10.60 17.90
CA ASN A 151 -12.61 -10.60 19.34
C ASN A 151 -12.90 -12.01 19.87
N GLU A 152 -13.70 -12.80 19.16
CA GLU A 152 -13.93 -14.20 19.52
C GLU A 152 -12.64 -15.02 19.49
N LYS A 153 -11.82 -14.84 18.45
CA LYS A 153 -10.53 -15.53 18.30
C LYS A 153 -9.57 -15.16 19.43
N LEU A 154 -9.48 -13.89 19.79
CA LEU A 154 -8.67 -13.41 20.91
C LEU A 154 -9.19 -13.95 22.24
N THR A 155 -10.51 -13.94 22.44
CA THR A 155 -11.14 -14.53 23.64
C THR A 155 -10.81 -16.01 23.78
N ARG A 156 -10.85 -16.77 22.68
CA ARG A 156 -10.45 -18.20 22.69
C ARG A 156 -8.98 -18.36 23.08
N ARG A 157 -8.09 -17.52 22.55
CA ARG A 157 -6.66 -17.53 22.93
C ARG A 157 -6.45 -17.18 24.40
N LEU A 158 -7.15 -16.17 24.91
CA LEU A 158 -7.11 -15.78 26.32
C LEU A 158 -7.58 -16.92 27.23
N ARG A 159 -8.63 -17.67 26.85
CA ARG A 159 -9.06 -18.86 27.62
C ARG A 159 -7.99 -19.95 27.66
N VAL A 160 -7.31 -20.21 26.54
CA VAL A 160 -6.20 -21.18 26.50
C VAL A 160 -5.05 -20.72 27.38
N TRP A 161 -4.70 -19.43 27.28
CA TRP A 161 -3.66 -18.84 28.11
C TRP A 161 -4.01 -18.88 29.60
N GLN A 162 -5.25 -18.57 29.97
CA GLN A 162 -5.74 -18.64 31.35
C GLN A 162 -5.65 -20.07 31.91
N LYS A 163 -6.03 -21.10 31.13
CA LYS A 163 -5.85 -22.50 31.52
C LYS A 163 -4.37 -22.84 31.73
N SER A 164 -3.50 -22.37 30.83
CA SER A 164 -2.05 -22.57 30.96
C SER A 164 -1.48 -21.85 32.18
N ALA A 165 -1.92 -20.63 32.48
CA ALA A 165 -1.50 -19.86 33.64
C ALA A 165 -1.92 -20.55 34.93
N HIS A 166 -3.17 -21.01 35.00
CA HIS A 166 -3.68 -21.80 36.12
C HIS A 166 -2.87 -23.09 36.33
N SER A 167 -2.55 -23.83 35.26
CA SER A 167 -1.72 -25.05 35.37
C SER A 167 -0.30 -24.79 35.89
N ARG A 168 0.16 -23.54 35.81
CA ARG A 168 1.47 -23.08 36.29
C ARG A 168 1.38 -22.29 37.61
N ASN A 169 0.21 -22.25 38.24
CA ASN A 169 -0.06 -21.46 39.45
C ASN A 169 0.34 -19.99 39.33
N ILE A 170 0.25 -19.41 38.13
CA ILE A 170 0.52 -17.98 37.93
C ILE A 170 -0.68 -17.20 38.48
N THR A 171 -0.46 -16.43 39.53
CA THR A 171 -1.47 -15.55 40.12
C THR A 171 -1.53 -14.21 39.39
N VAL A 172 -2.60 -13.44 39.61
CA VAL A 172 -2.76 -12.10 39.02
C VAL A 172 -1.62 -11.17 39.47
N GLU A 173 -1.21 -11.29 40.73
CA GLU A 173 -0.11 -10.50 41.31
C GLU A 173 1.22 -10.71 40.56
N MET A 174 1.50 -11.94 40.10
CA MET A 174 2.68 -12.25 39.29
C MET A 174 2.63 -11.66 37.86
N LEU A 175 1.45 -11.28 37.37
CA LEU A 175 1.29 -10.64 36.06
C LEU A 175 1.49 -9.12 36.14
N ASP A 176 1.13 -8.53 37.28
CA ASP A 176 1.31 -7.12 37.58
C ASP A 176 2.75 -6.80 38.02
N GLU A 177 3.51 -7.82 38.41
CA GLU A 177 4.94 -7.70 38.67
C GLU A 177 5.67 -7.21 37.39
N ALA A 178 6.51 -6.20 37.56
CA ALA A 178 7.31 -5.70 36.46
C ALA A 178 8.14 -6.86 35.91
N TRP A 179 8.05 -7.09 34.61
CA TRP A 179 8.85 -8.12 33.97
C TRP A 179 10.31 -7.82 34.26
N ASP A 180 11.07 -8.84 34.66
CA ASP A 180 12.52 -8.72 34.79
C ASP A 180 13.05 -8.01 33.54
N GLU A 181 13.96 -7.05 33.74
CA GLU A 181 14.62 -6.39 32.62
C GLU A 181 15.18 -7.48 31.71
N ILE A 182 14.55 -7.67 30.56
CA ILE A 182 15.03 -8.60 29.55
C ILE A 182 16.42 -8.08 29.21
N ASP A 183 17.46 -8.74 29.72
CA ASP A 183 18.85 -8.36 29.46
C ASP A 183 19.10 -8.62 27.97
N ARG A 184 18.78 -7.60 27.16
CA ARG A 184 18.97 -7.61 25.71
C ARG A 184 20.43 -7.91 25.34
N GLY A 185 21.36 -7.84 26.31
CA GLY A 185 22.75 -8.27 26.17
C GLY A 185 22.98 -9.79 26.15
N GLN A 186 22.00 -10.66 26.44
CA GLN A 186 22.21 -12.11 26.27
C GLN A 186 22.22 -12.55 24.80
N THR A 187 21.39 -11.93 23.96
CA THR A 187 21.32 -12.18 22.51
C THR A 187 22.17 -11.22 21.68
N ASP A 188 22.39 -10.00 22.18
CA ASP A 188 23.16 -8.97 21.47
C ASP A 188 24.64 -9.08 21.82
N LEU A 189 25.40 -9.78 20.96
CA LEU A 189 26.79 -10.17 21.21
C LEU A 189 27.71 -8.96 21.47
N GLU A 190 27.41 -7.81 20.87
CA GLU A 190 28.18 -6.58 21.05
C GLU A 190 28.01 -5.97 22.46
N LEU A 191 26.79 -6.01 23.01
CA LEU A 191 26.52 -5.54 24.37
C LEU A 191 27.11 -6.50 25.42
N ARG A 192 27.11 -7.80 25.13
CA ARG A 192 27.73 -8.84 25.98
C ARG A 192 29.24 -8.68 26.09
N ALA A 193 29.90 -8.42 24.96
CA ALA A 193 31.34 -8.13 24.90
C ALA A 193 31.70 -6.87 25.70
N LYS A 194 30.89 -5.79 25.60
CA LYS A 194 31.09 -4.55 26.38
C LYS A 194 30.92 -4.75 27.89
N LYS A 195 30.02 -5.65 28.31
CA LYS A 195 29.79 -6.00 29.73
C LYS A 195 30.79 -7.02 30.30
N GLY A 196 31.74 -7.52 29.49
CA GLY A 196 32.73 -8.50 29.95
C GLY A 196 32.17 -9.89 30.27
N LEU A 197 30.96 -10.20 29.79
CA LEU A 197 30.30 -11.48 30.04
C LEU A 197 30.84 -12.56 29.07
N PRO A 198 31.02 -13.81 29.52
CA PRO A 198 31.51 -14.89 28.67
C PRO A 198 30.54 -15.17 27.51
N MET A 199 31.12 -15.37 26.33
CA MET A 199 30.39 -15.71 25.11
C MET A 199 29.69 -17.06 25.27
N PRO A 200 28.45 -17.20 24.77
CA PRO A 200 27.76 -18.48 24.81
C PRO A 200 28.56 -19.48 23.97
N GLN A 201 29.13 -20.49 24.63
CA GLN A 201 29.81 -21.58 23.94
C GLN A 201 28.76 -22.35 23.15
N HIS A 202 28.93 -22.39 21.83
CA HIS A 202 28.04 -23.12 20.94
C HIS A 202 28.23 -24.61 21.24
N VAL A 203 27.36 -25.18 22.07
CA VAL A 203 27.38 -26.62 22.32
C VAL A 203 26.94 -27.28 21.01
N PRO A 204 27.79 -28.10 20.36
CA PRO A 204 27.38 -28.79 19.14
C PRO A 204 26.19 -29.69 19.47
N ARG A 205 25.08 -29.51 18.75
CA ARG A 205 23.91 -30.38 18.89
C ARG A 205 24.35 -31.81 18.60
N GLN A 206 24.18 -32.70 19.58
CA GLN A 206 24.44 -34.11 19.35
C GLN A 206 23.48 -34.62 18.25
N PRO A 207 23.98 -35.41 17.28
CA PRO A 207 23.13 -36.01 16.28
C PRO A 207 22.13 -36.94 16.97
N THR A 208 20.84 -36.67 16.78
CA THR A 208 19.76 -37.57 17.20
C THR A 208 19.95 -38.90 16.48
N LYS A 209 20.29 -39.96 17.22
CA LYS A 209 20.30 -41.33 16.70
C LYS A 209 18.86 -41.67 16.28
N LYS A 210 18.70 -42.04 15.01
CA LYS A 210 17.46 -42.62 14.47
C LYS A 210 17.36 -44.08 14.85
#